data_AF-A0A8X8C4Y5-F1
#
_entry.id   AF-A0A8X8C4Y5-F1
#
_cell.length_a   1.000
_cell.length_b   1.000
_cell.length_c   1.000
_cell.angle_alpha   90.00
_cell.angle_beta   90.00
_cell.angle_gamma   90.00
#
_symmetry.space_group_name_H-M   'P 1'
#
loop_
_entity.id
_entity.type
_entity.pdbx_description
1 polymer ?
#
loop_
_entity_poly.entity_id
_entity_poly.type
_entity_poly.pdbx_seq_one_letter_code
_entity_poly.pdbx_strand_id
1 'polypeptide(L)'
;MGNTSSMLTQYDIEEVQQHCNHTFSQQEIVSLYQRFCQLDRNGCGFVPAEEFLSVPEFAVNPLSQRLLRMVDGLNFKEFVAFLSAFSPRAPLQHKIEFIFKVYDSDGNGKVTFSDMLDVLHDLTGQFVSEQQRKQVLTRVLEEAGYSKDSFLVLSDFVKILGNSDLKMEVEVPVD
;
A
#
# COMPACT_ATOMS: atom_id res chain seq x y z
N MET A 1 28.17 20.49 11.68
CA MET A 1 28.27 21.04 10.31
C MET A 1 28.86 19.95 9.43
N GLY A 2 28.17 19.55 8.37
CA GLY A 2 28.58 18.47 7.46
C GLY A 2 27.42 17.54 7.12
N ASN A 3 26.34 18.10 6.56
CA ASN A 3 25.25 17.31 5.99
C ASN A 3 25.72 16.79 4.63
N THR A 4 26.28 15.59 4.58
CA THR A 4 26.52 14.88 3.32
C THR A 4 25.18 14.30 2.86
N SER A 5 24.30 15.15 2.33
CA SER A 5 23.18 14.66 1.52
C SER A 5 23.78 14.03 0.28
N SER A 6 23.85 12.71 0.27
CA SER A 6 24.15 11.90 -0.91
C SER A 6 23.13 12.30 -1.98
N MET A 7 23.52 13.10 -2.96
CA MET A 7 22.63 13.40 -4.07
C MET A 7 22.44 12.13 -4.89
N LEU A 8 21.19 11.80 -5.22
CA LEU A 8 20.88 10.73 -6.17
C LEU A 8 21.65 10.99 -7.47
N THR A 9 22.33 9.97 -7.97
CA THR A 9 22.93 10.04 -9.30
C THR A 9 21.87 9.81 -10.37
N GLN A 10 22.17 10.21 -11.60
CA GLN A 10 21.29 9.93 -12.74
C GLN A 10 21.03 8.42 -12.91
N TYR A 11 22.04 7.59 -12.64
CA TYR A 11 21.92 6.13 -12.67
C TYR A 11 20.91 5.62 -11.64
N ASP A 12 20.95 6.12 -10.41
CA ASP A 12 20.02 5.70 -9.34
C ASP A 12 18.57 6.07 -9.71
N ILE A 13 18.37 7.25 -10.27
CA ILE A 13 17.05 7.71 -10.73
C ILE A 13 16.51 6.78 -11.82
N GLU A 14 17.33 6.49 -12.84
CA GLU A 14 16.95 5.60 -13.93
C GLU A 14 16.65 4.19 -13.45
N GLU A 15 17.44 3.67 -12.51
CA GLU A 15 17.21 2.35 -11.91
C GLU A 15 15.86 2.29 -11.19
N VAL A 16 15.53 3.31 -10.39
CA VAL A 16 14.24 3.41 -9.68
C VAL A 16 13.09 3.58 -10.67
N GLN A 17 13.25 4.39 -11.72
CA GLN A 17 12.24 4.53 -12.79
C GLN A 17 11.93 3.19 -13.44
N GLN A 18 12.95 2.42 -13.83
CA GLN A 18 12.76 1.11 -14.43
C GLN A 18 12.08 0.15 -13.45
N HIS A 19 12.50 0.15 -12.19
CA HIS A 19 11.91 -0.72 -11.17
C HIS A 19 10.42 -0.43 -10.93
N CYS A 20 10.01 0.83 -11.03
CA CYS A 20 8.62 1.26 -10.84
C CYS A 20 7.85 1.39 -12.18
N ASN A 21 8.32 0.76 -13.26
CA ASN A 21 7.68 0.80 -14.59
C ASN A 21 7.39 2.22 -15.10
N HIS A 22 8.27 3.19 -14.83
CA HIS A 22 8.12 4.60 -15.21
C HIS A 22 6.86 5.29 -14.67
N THR A 23 6.31 4.75 -13.57
CA THR A 23 5.13 5.31 -12.89
C THR A 23 5.41 6.73 -12.36
N PHE A 24 6.67 7.01 -12.01
CA PHE A 24 7.15 8.30 -11.55
C PHE A 24 8.17 8.90 -12.54
N SER A 25 8.07 10.22 -12.72
CA SER A 25 9.04 11.06 -13.41
C SER A 25 10.29 11.25 -12.55
N GLN A 26 11.37 11.73 -13.18
CA GLN A 26 12.63 12.00 -12.49
C GLN A 26 12.45 13.05 -11.38
N GLN A 27 11.64 14.08 -11.62
CA GLN A 27 11.35 15.12 -10.62
C GLN A 27 10.59 14.56 -9.41
N GLU A 28 9.57 13.71 -9.65
CA GLU A 28 8.83 13.04 -8.59
C GLU A 28 9.74 12.12 -7.77
N ILE A 29 10.67 11.39 -8.41
CA ILE A 29 11.64 10.52 -7.70
C ILE A 29 12.58 11.35 -6.82
N VAL A 30 13.06 12.50 -7.30
CA VAL A 30 13.89 13.40 -6.49
C VAL A 30 13.09 13.95 -5.30
N SER A 31 11.84 14.35 -5.50
CA SER A 31 10.95 14.80 -4.42
C SER A 31 10.71 13.68 -3.39
N LEU A 32 10.43 12.46 -3.84
CA LEU A 32 10.27 11.28 -3.00
C LEU A 32 11.55 10.96 -2.21
N TYR A 33 12.73 11.16 -2.80
CA TYR A 33 14.01 10.96 -2.11
C TYR A 33 14.22 11.97 -0.99
N GLN A 34 13.89 13.25 -1.22
CA GLN A 34 13.93 14.26 -0.18
C GLN A 34 13.01 13.87 0.98
N ARG A 35 11.81 13.35 0.69
CA ARG A 35 10.89 12.87 1.71
C ARG A 35 11.42 11.63 2.43
N PHE A 36 12.03 10.69 1.70
CA PHE A 36 12.67 9.51 2.27
C PHE A 36 13.76 9.91 3.28
N CYS A 37 14.64 10.85 2.93
CA CYS A 37 15.68 11.36 3.84
C CYS A 37 15.10 12.07 5.08
N GLN A 38 13.92 12.68 4.99
CA GLN A 38 13.24 13.27 6.16
C GLN A 38 12.70 12.20 7.11
N LEU A 39 12.34 11.02 6.59
CA LEU A 39 11.86 9.87 7.37
C LEU A 39 13.02 9.03 7.91
N ASP A 40 14.10 8.86 7.14
CA ASP A 40 15.33 8.17 7.55
C ASP A 40 16.20 9.04 8.48
N ARG A 41 15.72 9.24 9.72
CA ARG A 41 16.35 10.16 10.68
C ARG A 41 17.74 9.74 11.12
N ASN A 42 18.04 8.44 11.10
CA ASN A 42 19.34 7.90 11.48
C ASN A 42 20.31 7.81 10.28
N GLY A 43 19.82 8.05 9.05
CA GLY A 43 20.61 8.03 7.83
C GLY A 43 21.15 6.64 7.49
N CYS A 44 20.47 5.57 7.93
CA CYS A 44 20.93 4.20 7.70
C CYS A 44 20.56 3.67 6.31
N GLY A 45 19.78 4.43 5.53
CA GLY A 45 19.30 4.05 4.20
C GLY A 45 18.02 3.21 4.23
N PHE A 46 17.38 3.06 5.40
CA PHE A 46 16.17 2.28 5.60
C PHE A 46 15.20 3.04 6.51
N VAL A 47 13.90 2.97 6.19
CA VAL A 47 12.85 3.58 7.02
C VAL A 47 12.12 2.48 7.78
N PRO A 48 12.24 2.41 9.12
CA PRO A 48 11.51 1.44 9.93
C PRO A 48 10.02 1.83 10.03
N ALA A 49 9.16 0.86 10.33
CA ALA A 49 7.72 1.08 10.49
C ALA A 49 7.36 2.23 11.46
N GLU A 50 8.13 2.42 12.53
CA GLU A 50 7.90 3.47 13.52
C GLU A 50 8.04 4.90 12.95
N GLU A 51 8.95 5.10 12.00
CA GLU A 51 9.14 6.42 11.37
C GLU A 51 7.98 6.78 10.45
N PHE A 52 7.29 5.79 9.85
CA PHE A 52 6.05 6.03 9.11
C PHE A 52 4.90 6.50 10.00
N LEU A 53 4.83 6.03 11.25
CA LEU A 53 3.85 6.52 12.22
C LEU A 53 4.11 7.96 12.64
N SER A 54 5.30 8.52 12.36
CA SER A 54 5.55 9.94 12.57
C SER A 54 4.84 10.83 11.55
N VAL A 55 4.35 10.27 10.44
CA VAL A 55 3.53 10.95 9.44
C VAL A 55 2.08 10.97 9.92
N PRO A 56 1.52 12.13 10.33
CA PRO A 56 0.20 12.19 10.95
C PRO A 56 -0.90 11.62 10.06
N GLU A 57 -0.84 11.89 8.76
CA GLU A 57 -1.81 11.43 7.76
C GLU A 57 -1.80 9.91 7.62
N PHE A 58 -0.63 9.28 7.78
CA PHE A 58 -0.51 7.83 7.79
C PHE A 58 -0.98 7.24 9.12
N ALA A 59 -0.63 7.86 10.24
CA ALA A 59 -0.97 7.36 11.58
C ALA A 59 -2.48 7.30 11.84
N VAL A 60 -3.27 8.21 11.24
CA VAL A 60 -4.73 8.22 11.36
C VAL A 60 -5.43 7.30 10.35
N ASN A 61 -4.70 6.67 9.43
CA ASN A 61 -5.27 5.74 8.47
C ASN A 61 -5.76 4.47 9.21
N PRO A 62 -7.04 4.06 9.05
CA PRO A 62 -7.56 2.84 9.67
C PRO A 62 -6.78 1.57 9.30
N LEU A 63 -6.17 1.54 8.12
CA LEU A 63 -5.36 0.43 7.62
C LEU A 63 -3.86 0.58 7.93
N SER A 64 -3.46 1.60 8.68
CA SER A 64 -2.05 1.91 8.99
C SER A 64 -1.29 0.69 9.48
N GLN A 65 -1.84 -0.07 10.44
CA GLN A 65 -1.19 -1.26 11.01
C GLN A 65 -0.94 -2.37 9.98
N ARG A 66 -1.80 -2.49 8.96
CA ARG A 66 -1.58 -3.44 7.85
C ARG A 66 -0.50 -2.95 6.91
N LEU A 67 -0.57 -1.67 6.55
CA LEU A 67 0.42 -1.04 5.68
C LEU A 67 1.82 -1.02 6.33
N LEU A 68 1.92 -0.87 7.65
CA LEU A 68 3.18 -0.93 8.39
C LEU A 68 3.96 -2.23 8.15
N ARG A 69 3.26 -3.36 8.04
CA ARG A 69 3.90 -4.66 7.75
C ARG A 69 4.54 -4.71 6.37
N MET A 70 4.05 -3.87 5.44
CA MET A 70 4.60 -3.77 4.09
C MET A 70 5.72 -2.76 3.97
N VAL A 71 5.85 -1.85 4.95
CA VAL A 71 6.83 -0.75 4.91
C VAL A 71 7.96 -0.88 5.93
N ASP A 72 8.01 -1.99 6.68
CA ASP A 72 9.05 -2.19 7.68
C ASP A 72 10.41 -2.43 7.04
N GLY A 73 11.34 -1.49 7.26
CA GLY A 73 12.72 -1.61 6.79
C GLY A 73 12.87 -1.41 5.28
N LEU A 74 12.02 -0.62 4.63
CA LEU A 74 12.18 -0.33 3.20
C LEU A 74 13.41 0.53 2.94
N ASN A 75 14.21 0.13 1.96
CA ASN A 75 15.18 1.03 1.33
C ASN A 75 14.47 2.01 0.37
N PHE A 76 15.21 2.99 -0.17
CA PHE A 76 14.62 4.00 -1.04
C PHE A 76 13.91 3.42 -2.28
N LYS A 77 14.49 2.40 -2.92
CA LYS A 77 13.90 1.78 -4.12
C LYS A 77 12.59 1.08 -3.78
N GLU A 78 12.54 0.38 -2.66
CA GLU A 78 11.33 -0.30 -2.17
C GLU A 78 10.27 0.69 -1.69
N PHE A 79 10.68 1.81 -1.08
CA PHE A 79 9.79 2.92 -0.71
C PHE A 79 9.05 3.49 -1.92
N VAL A 80 9.78 3.77 -3.02
CA VAL A 80 9.15 4.27 -4.26
C VAL A 80 8.28 3.18 -4.90
N ALA A 81 8.71 1.92 -4.87
CA ALA A 81 7.91 0.80 -5.37
C ALA A 81 6.60 0.63 -4.58
N PHE A 82 6.62 0.79 -3.26
CA PHE A 82 5.43 0.78 -2.41
C PHE A 82 4.47 1.91 -2.80
N LEU A 83 4.97 3.14 -2.96
CA LEU A 83 4.16 4.29 -3.35
C LEU A 83 3.65 4.22 -4.79
N SER A 84 4.28 3.43 -5.66
CA SER A 84 3.88 3.30 -7.06
C SER A 84 2.44 2.85 -7.23
N ALA A 85 1.90 2.01 -6.34
CA ALA A 85 0.49 1.59 -6.37
C ALA A 85 -0.49 2.76 -6.22
N PHE A 86 -0.08 3.83 -5.55
CA PHE A 86 -0.88 5.03 -5.33
C PHE A 86 -0.69 6.08 -6.43
N SER A 87 0.13 5.85 -7.44
CA SER A 87 0.26 6.82 -8.54
C SER A 87 -0.99 6.82 -9.43
N PRO A 88 -1.43 7.99 -9.94
CA PRO A 88 -2.45 8.06 -11.00
C PRO A 88 -2.02 7.33 -12.29
N ARG A 89 -0.72 7.17 -12.52
CA ARG A 89 -0.17 6.48 -13.70
C ARG A 89 -0.07 4.96 -13.52
N ALA A 90 -0.35 4.44 -12.33
CA ALA A 90 -0.27 3.01 -12.07
C ALA A 90 -1.40 2.24 -12.76
N PRO A 91 -1.10 1.11 -13.42
CA PRO A 91 -2.14 0.30 -14.06
C PRO A 91 -3.08 -0.29 -13.02
N LEU A 92 -4.35 -0.46 -13.38
CA LEU A 92 -5.38 -1.01 -12.49
C LEU A 92 -4.96 -2.35 -11.86
N GLN A 93 -4.32 -3.22 -12.64
CA GLN A 93 -3.83 -4.50 -12.16
C GLN A 93 -2.86 -4.35 -10.97
N HIS A 94 -1.92 -3.39 -11.03
CA HIS A 94 -0.97 -3.13 -9.95
C HIS A 94 -1.66 -2.62 -8.68
N LYS A 95 -2.70 -1.80 -8.84
CA LYS A 95 -3.55 -1.36 -7.72
C LYS A 95 -4.30 -2.54 -7.08
N ILE A 96 -4.84 -3.44 -7.90
CA ILE A 96 -5.53 -4.65 -7.42
C ILE A 96 -4.57 -5.59 -6.68
N GLU A 97 -3.36 -5.79 -7.20
CA GLU A 97 -2.31 -6.58 -6.54
C GLU A 97 -1.92 -5.99 -5.18
N PHE A 98 -1.83 -4.66 -5.09
CA PHE A 98 -1.59 -3.99 -3.82
C PHE A 98 -2.75 -4.21 -2.83
N ILE A 99 -4.00 -4.00 -3.27
CA ILE A 99 -5.18 -4.25 -2.43
C ILE A 99 -5.20 -5.69 -1.94
N PHE A 100 -4.92 -6.65 -2.82
CA PHE A 100 -4.85 -8.07 -2.46
C PHE A 100 -3.87 -8.30 -1.31
N LYS A 101 -2.66 -7.74 -1.39
CA LYS A 101 -1.65 -7.84 -0.32
C LYS A 101 -2.12 -7.24 1.01
N VAL A 102 -2.96 -6.20 0.98
CA VAL A 102 -3.51 -5.60 2.21
C VAL A 102 -4.46 -6.57 2.92
N TYR A 103 -5.21 -7.36 2.15
CA TYR A 103 -6.07 -8.41 2.68
C TYR A 103 -5.25 -9.66 3.08
N ASP A 104 -4.33 -10.13 2.24
CA ASP A 104 -3.47 -11.31 2.45
C ASP A 104 -2.29 -11.01 3.40
N SER A 105 -2.59 -10.76 4.67
CA SER A 105 -1.59 -10.29 5.65
C SER A 105 -0.55 -11.33 6.07
N ASP A 106 -0.79 -12.63 5.82
CA ASP A 106 0.17 -13.71 6.07
C ASP A 106 0.95 -14.11 4.79
N GLY A 107 0.60 -13.54 3.64
CA GLY A 107 1.28 -13.75 2.37
C GLY A 107 1.13 -15.16 1.80
N ASN A 108 0.09 -15.89 2.20
CA ASN A 108 -0.13 -17.26 1.75
C ASN A 108 -0.76 -17.33 0.35
N GLY A 109 -1.10 -16.19 -0.25
CA GLY A 109 -1.71 -16.06 -1.56
C GLY A 109 -3.22 -16.30 -1.57
N LYS A 110 -3.87 -16.30 -0.40
CA LYS A 110 -5.30 -16.56 -0.24
C LYS A 110 -5.90 -15.66 0.83
N VAL A 111 -6.97 -14.98 0.47
CA VAL A 111 -7.75 -14.17 1.39
C VAL A 111 -8.91 -15.02 1.91
N THR A 112 -8.93 -15.24 3.22
CA THR A 112 -9.98 -15.97 3.92
C THR A 112 -11.11 -15.04 4.37
N PHE A 113 -12.23 -15.61 4.81
CA PHE A 113 -13.31 -14.85 5.46
C PHE A 113 -12.80 -14.09 6.70
N SER A 114 -11.85 -14.67 7.46
CA SER A 114 -11.27 -14.02 8.64
C SER A 114 -10.49 -12.78 8.24
N ASP A 115 -9.67 -12.86 7.19
CA ASP A 115 -8.86 -11.74 6.72
C ASP A 115 -9.73 -10.56 6.27
N MET A 116 -10.79 -10.84 5.51
CA MET A 116 -11.76 -9.82 5.11
C MET A 116 -12.49 -9.22 6.30
N LEU A 117 -12.82 -10.04 7.31
CA LEU A 117 -13.50 -9.59 8.51
C LEU A 117 -12.59 -8.66 9.34
N ASP A 118 -11.30 -8.99 9.43
CA ASP A 118 -10.33 -8.16 10.15
C ASP A 118 -10.11 -6.83 9.41
N VAL A 119 -10.00 -6.83 8.07
CA VAL A 119 -9.92 -5.57 7.30
C VAL A 119 -11.19 -4.73 7.49
N LEU A 120 -12.37 -5.37 7.46
CA LEU A 120 -13.64 -4.69 7.70
C LEU A 120 -13.72 -4.16 9.14
N HIS A 121 -13.13 -4.86 10.11
CA HIS A 121 -13.02 -4.40 11.49
C HIS A 121 -12.21 -3.10 11.55
N ASP A 122 -11.03 -3.09 10.94
CA ASP A 122 -10.14 -1.93 10.90
C ASP A 122 -10.84 -0.70 10.28
N LEU A 123 -11.57 -0.90 9.18
CA LEU A 123 -12.28 0.17 8.47
C LEU A 123 -13.50 0.74 9.23
N THR A 124 -14.18 -0.08 10.05
CA THR A 124 -15.45 0.29 10.69
C THR A 124 -15.32 0.60 12.19
N GLY A 125 -14.21 0.21 12.81
CA GLY A 125 -13.92 0.46 14.22
C GLY A 125 -15.03 -0.07 15.15
N GLN A 126 -15.43 0.73 16.14
CA GLN A 126 -16.43 0.34 17.14
C GLN A 126 -17.88 0.64 16.71
N PHE A 127 -18.08 1.30 15.56
CA PHE A 127 -19.42 1.74 15.12
C PHE A 127 -20.30 0.59 14.61
N VAL A 128 -19.70 -0.55 14.27
CA VAL A 128 -20.39 -1.72 13.74
C VAL A 128 -20.06 -2.93 14.61
N SER A 129 -21.07 -3.65 15.08
CA SER A 129 -20.86 -4.86 15.88
C SER A 129 -20.24 -5.99 15.05
N GLU A 130 -19.53 -6.91 15.71
CA GLU A 130 -18.94 -8.07 15.04
C GLU A 130 -19.99 -8.93 14.31
N GLN A 131 -21.18 -9.08 14.90
CA GLN A 131 -22.28 -9.81 14.29
C GLN A 131 -22.79 -9.12 13.01
N GLN A 132 -22.91 -7.79 13.02
CA GLN A 132 -23.29 -7.02 11.83
C GLN A 132 -22.22 -7.12 10.74
N ARG A 133 -20.93 -7.02 11.10
CA ARG A 133 -19.82 -7.22 10.14
C ARG A 133 -19.88 -8.59 9.49
N LYS A 134 -20.04 -9.66 10.28
CA LYS A 134 -20.18 -11.03 9.78
C LYS A 134 -21.39 -11.18 8.85
N GLN A 135 -22.52 -10.58 9.18
CA GLN A 135 -23.73 -10.61 8.34
C GLN A 135 -23.54 -9.89 7.02
N VAL A 136 -22.97 -8.68 7.03
CA VAL A 136 -22.71 -7.90 5.81
C VAL A 136 -21.72 -8.63 4.92
N LEU A 137 -20.59 -9.08 5.47
CA LEU A 137 -19.57 -9.80 4.71
C LEU A 137 -20.12 -11.10 4.10
N THR A 138 -20.95 -11.84 4.85
CA THR A 138 -21.63 -13.04 4.35
C THR A 138 -22.48 -12.72 3.11
N ARG A 139 -23.34 -11.69 3.21
CA ARG A 139 -24.24 -11.32 2.10
C ARG A 139 -23.46 -10.89 0.87
N VAL A 140 -22.42 -10.07 1.05
CA VAL A 140 -21.57 -9.59 -0.05
C VAL A 140 -20.87 -10.76 -0.76
N LEU A 141 -20.35 -11.74 -0.01
CA LEU A 141 -19.73 -12.92 -0.60
C LEU A 141 -20.75 -13.77 -1.37
N GLU A 142 -21.91 -14.03 -0.79
CA GLU A 142 -22.98 -14.82 -1.42
C GLU A 142 -23.49 -14.14 -2.71
N GLU A 143 -23.67 -12.81 -2.70
CA GLU A 143 -24.04 -12.01 -3.88
C GLU A 143 -22.98 -12.07 -4.98
N ALA A 144 -21.69 -12.17 -4.62
CA ALA A 144 -20.58 -12.35 -5.54
C ALA A 144 -20.40 -13.81 -6.00
N GLY A 145 -21.21 -14.75 -5.49
CA GLY A 145 -21.17 -16.17 -5.83
C GLY A 145 -20.15 -17.00 -5.03
N TYR A 146 -19.69 -16.49 -3.90
CA TYR A 146 -18.75 -17.17 -2.99
C TYR A 146 -19.43 -17.62 -1.69
N SER A 147 -18.89 -18.65 -1.05
CA SER A 147 -19.30 -19.10 0.28
C SER A 147 -18.34 -18.58 1.35
N LYS A 148 -18.71 -18.72 2.64
CA LYS A 148 -17.82 -18.34 3.76
C LYS A 148 -16.55 -19.18 3.85
N ASP A 149 -16.59 -20.40 3.34
CA ASP A 149 -15.44 -21.32 3.33
C ASP A 149 -14.59 -21.16 2.06
N SER A 150 -14.94 -20.19 1.19
CA SER A 150 -14.17 -19.89 -0.01
C SER A 150 -12.89 -19.15 0.34
N PHE A 151 -11.84 -19.45 -0.43
CA PHE A 151 -10.58 -18.70 -0.42
C PHE A 151 -10.52 -17.87 -1.69
N LEU A 152 -10.37 -16.55 -1.56
CA LEU A 152 -10.20 -15.68 -2.72
C LEU A 152 -8.72 -15.57 -3.07
N VAL A 153 -8.39 -15.78 -4.32
CA VAL A 153 -7.05 -15.58 -4.86
C VAL A 153 -6.99 -14.29 -5.69
N LEU A 154 -5.79 -13.89 -6.12
CA LEU A 154 -5.60 -12.66 -6.90
C LEU A 154 -6.52 -12.60 -8.15
N SER A 155 -6.75 -13.72 -8.85
CA SER A 155 -7.64 -13.73 -10.01
C SER A 155 -9.09 -13.39 -9.67
N ASP A 156 -9.56 -13.72 -8.46
CA ASP A 156 -10.89 -13.32 -7.99
C ASP A 156 -10.95 -11.81 -7.77
N PHE A 157 -9.92 -11.23 -7.16
CA PHE A 157 -9.82 -9.77 -6.98
C PHE A 157 -9.79 -9.03 -8.32
N VAL A 158 -9.05 -9.54 -9.31
CA VAL A 158 -9.04 -8.98 -10.67
C VAL A 158 -10.43 -9.06 -11.31
N LYS A 159 -11.15 -10.17 -11.13
CA LYS A 159 -12.51 -10.33 -11.65
C LYS A 159 -13.50 -9.37 -10.97
N ILE A 160 -13.39 -9.19 -9.65
CA ILE A 160 -14.30 -8.37 -8.85
C ILE A 160 -14.04 -6.87 -9.07
N LEU A 161 -12.78 -6.45 -9.06
CA LEU A 161 -12.37 -5.05 -9.14
C LEU A 161 -12.04 -4.59 -10.56
N GLY A 162 -11.92 -5.50 -11.54
CA GLY A 162 -11.51 -5.16 -12.89
C GLY A 162 -12.45 -4.20 -13.64
N ASN A 163 -13.71 -4.09 -13.19
CA ASN A 163 -14.72 -3.19 -13.76
C ASN A 163 -15.08 -2.02 -12.83
N SER A 164 -14.35 -1.81 -11.73
CA SER A 164 -14.63 -0.73 -10.78
C SER A 164 -13.86 0.55 -11.12
N ASP A 165 -14.45 1.71 -10.80
CA ASP A 165 -13.75 3.00 -10.84
C ASP A 165 -12.88 3.16 -9.58
N LEU A 166 -11.80 2.37 -9.51
CA LEU A 166 -10.91 2.32 -8.36
C LEU A 166 -10.00 3.56 -8.33
N LYS A 167 -10.30 4.49 -7.43
CA LYS A 167 -9.49 5.68 -7.18
C LYS A 167 -8.56 5.46 -5.99
N MET A 168 -7.36 5.00 -6.30
CA MET A 168 -6.27 4.83 -5.34
C MET A 168 -5.11 5.71 -5.78
N GLU A 169 -5.23 7.01 -5.53
CA GLU A 169 -4.36 8.04 -6.13
C GLU A 169 -3.85 9.02 -5.09
N VAL A 170 -2.54 9.27 -5.10
CA VAL A 170 -1.82 10.25 -4.30
C VAL A 170 -0.86 10.97 -5.23
N GLU A 171 -0.95 12.30 -5.26
CA GLU A 171 -0.04 13.13 -6.05
C GLU A 171 1.26 13.38 -5.28
N VAL A 172 2.38 13.32 -6.00
CA VAL A 172 3.69 13.70 -5.46
C VAL A 172 3.92 15.17 -5.78
N PRO A 173 4.00 16.05 -4.77
CA PRO A 173 4.28 17.46 -5.02
C PRO A 173 5.68 17.61 -5.62
N VAL A 174 5.74 18.33 -6.75
CA VAL A 174 6.98 18.75 -7.41
C VAL A 174 6.99 20.27 -7.40
N ASP A 175 7.69 20.85 -6.43
CA ASP A 175 7.95 22.30 -6.38
C ASP A 175 9.17 22.68 -7.24
#